data_AF-L8MV91-F1
#
_entry.id   AF-L8MV91-F1
#
_cell.length_a   1.000
_cell.length_b   1.000
_cell.length_c   1.000
_cell.angle_alpha   90.00
_cell.angle_beta   90.00
_cell.angle_gamma   90.00
#
_symmetry.space_group_name_H-M   'P 1'
#
loop_
_entity.id
_entity.type
_entity.pdbx_description
1 polymer ?
#
loop_
_entity_poly.entity_id
_entity_poly.type
_entity_poly.pdbx_seq_one_letter_code
_entity_poly.pdbx_strand_id
1 'polypeptide(L)' 'MEMGNFGDVAPVGQGISEMRIFYGIGYRVYFVQRGSVLVILLCGGDKSTQTSDINKAKQLVKQLED' A
#
# COMPACT_ATOMS: atom_id res chain seq x y z
N MET A 1 -9.22 13.39 -20.12
CA MET A 1 -7.92 12.85 -19.67
C MET A 1 -8.04 12.63 -18.18
N GLU A 2 -8.28 11.41 -17.74
CA GLU A 2 -8.20 11.12 -16.30
C GLU A 2 -6.72 11.03 -15.95
N MET A 3 -6.21 11.99 -15.18
CA MET A 3 -4.91 11.83 -14.52
C MET A 3 -5.12 10.74 -13.48
N GLY A 4 -4.51 9.57 -13.69
CA GLY A 4 -4.55 8.43 -12.77
C GLY A 4 -3.90 8.78 -11.43
N ASN A 5 -4.59 9.57 -10.62
CA ASN A 5 -4.19 9.93 -9.29
C ASN A 5 -4.62 8.79 -8.37
N PHE A 6 -3.68 8.21 -7.64
CA PHE A 6 -3.95 7.17 -6.63
C PHE A 6 -4.79 7.68 -5.43
N GLY A 7 -5.42 8.86 -5.53
CA GLY A 7 -6.20 9.46 -4.45
C GLY A 7 -5.32 9.88 -3.27
N ASP A 8 -5.77 9.57 -2.06
CA ASP A 8 -5.09 9.91 -0.82
C ASP A 8 -3.97 8.90 -0.51
N VAL A 9 -2.73 9.27 -0.83
CA VAL A 9 -1.54 8.42 -0.68
C VAL A 9 -0.50 9.05 0.22
N ALA A 10 0.08 8.24 1.10
CA ALA A 10 1.22 8.62 1.94
C ALA A 10 2.34 7.56 1.90
N PRO A 11 3.62 7.96 1.87
CA PRO A 11 4.73 7.03 1.99
C PRO A 11 4.79 6.44 3.42
N VAL A 12 5.02 5.12 3.53
CA VAL A 12 5.20 4.41 4.83
C VAL A 12 6.62 3.83 5.00
N GLY A 13 7.51 4.21 4.09
CA GLY A 13 8.94 3.86 4.09
C GLY A 13 9.26 2.59 3.29
N GLN A 14 10.54 2.39 2.99
CA GLN A 14 11.06 1.25 2.21
C GLN A 14 10.41 1.11 0.82
N GLY A 15 10.13 2.24 0.16
CA GLY A 15 9.51 2.26 -1.17
C GLY A 15 8.01 1.97 -1.18
N ILE A 16 7.39 1.77 -0.02
CA ILE A 16 5.97 1.42 0.10
C ILE A 16 5.13 2.68 0.31
N SER A 17 3.99 2.71 -0.35
CA SER A 17 2.96 3.73 -0.21
C SER A 17 1.68 3.11 0.36
N GLU A 18 1.00 3.84 1.25
CA GLU A 18 -0.35 3.55 1.73
C GLU A 18 -1.33 4.44 0.97
N MET A 19 -2.34 3.83 0.35
CA MET A 19 -3.50 4.51 -0.23
C MET A 19 -4.71 4.32 0.70
N ARG A 20 -5.34 5.44 1.08
CA ARG A 20 -6.52 5.47 1.94
C ARG A 20 -7.78 5.57 1.08
N ILE A 21 -8.64 4.56 1.18
CA ILE A 21 -9.92 4.54 0.48
C ILE A 21 -11.03 4.85 1.47
N PHE A 22 -11.62 6.03 1.34
CA PHE A 22 -12.74 6.51 2.16
C PHE A 22 -14.07 5.90 1.70
N TYR A 23 -14.19 4.58 1.82
CA TYR A 23 -15.42 3.84 1.49
C TYR A 23 -15.73 2.83 2.60
N GLY A 24 -16.97 2.81 3.06
CA GLY A 24 -17.42 1.92 4.15
C GLY A 24 -16.62 2.12 5.43
N ILE A 25 -16.00 1.04 5.92
CA ILE A 25 -15.19 1.01 7.16
C ILE A 25 -13.83 1.73 7.05
N GLY A 26 -13.46 2.19 5.85
CA GLY A 26 -12.17 2.79 5.56
C GLY A 26 -11.12 1.71 5.30
N TYR A 27 -10.72 1.56 4.03
CA TYR A 27 -9.71 0.58 3.62
C TYR A 27 -8.35 1.24 3.41
N ARG A 28 -7.30 0.46 3.61
CA ARG A 28 -5.92 0.84 3.32
C ARG A 28 -5.31 -0.18 2.37
N VAL A 29 -4.71 0.32 1.31
CA VAL A 29 -3.97 -0.49 0.34
C VAL A 29 -2.51 -0.12 0.45
N TYR A 30 -1.65 -1.10 0.68
CA TYR A 30 -0.20 -0.89 0.64
C TYR A 30 0.32 -1.36 -0.72
N PHE A 31 1.17 -0.58 -1.35
CA PHE A 31 1.71 -0.93 -2.66
C PHE A 31 3.13 -0.42 -2.85
N VAL A 32 3.83 -1.06 -3.79
CA VAL A 32 5.10 -0.59 -4.32
C VAL A 32 4.99 -0.51 -5.84
N GLN A 33 5.56 0.55 -6.42
CA GLN A 33 5.64 0.70 -7.87
C GLN A 33 7.08 0.48 -8.32
N ARG A 34 7.29 -0.51 -9.19
CA ARG A 34 8.59 -0.83 -9.81
C ARG A 34 8.47 -0.62 -11.32
N GLY A 35 8.88 0.55 -11.80
CA GLY A 35 8.70 0.92 -13.21
C GLY A 35 7.22 0.91 -13.59
N SER A 36 6.86 0.03 -14.54
CA SER A 36 5.47 -0.18 -14.99
C SER A 36 4.69 -1.22 -14.17
N VAL A 37 5.32 -1.88 -13.19
CA VAL A 37 4.70 -2.93 -12.38
C VAL A 37 4.20 -2.33 -11.06
N LEU A 38 2.89 -2.42 -10.83
CA LEU A 38 2.26 -2.10 -9.55
C LEU A 38 2.08 -3.38 -8.74
N VAL A 39 2.80 -3.50 -7.63
CA VAL A 39 2.61 -4.62 -6.70
C VAL A 39 1.68 -4.16 -5.59
N ILE A 40 0.48 -4.75 -5.55
CA ILE A 40 -0.53 -4.48 -4.52
C ILE A 40 -0.38 -5.51 -3.40
N LEU A 41 -0.06 -5.05 -2.20
CA LEU A 41 0.01 -5.87 -1.01
C LEU A 41 -1.38 -5.90 -0.39
N LEU A 42 -2.09 -7.01 -0.58
CA LEU A 42 -3.45 -7.27 -0.09
C LEU A 42 -3.51 -7.47 1.45
N CYS A 43 -2.72 -6.71 2.21
CA CYS A 43 -2.91 -6.57 3.65
C CYS A 43 -3.91 -5.44 3.91
N GLY A 44 -5.15 -5.65 3.44
CA GLY A 44 -6.25 -4.74 3.70
C GLY A 44 -6.75 -4.93 5.12
N GLY A 45 -6.51 -3.93 5.97
CA GLY A 45 -6.94 -3.91 7.37
C GLY A 45 -7.53 -2.56 7.76
N ASP A 46 -8.14 -2.48 8.94
CA ASP A 46 -8.66 -1.23 9.49
C ASP A 46 -7.56 -0.44 10.24
N LYS A 47 -7.93 0.63 10.96
CA LYS A 47 -6.95 1.46 11.67
C LYS A 47 -6.16 0.69 12.73
N SER A 48 -6.76 -0.32 13.36
CA SER A 48 -6.16 -1.09 14.44
C SER A 48 -5.03 -2.02 13.98
N THR A 49 -5.01 -2.43 12.72
CA THR A 49 -4.02 -3.37 12.17
C THR A 49 -2.89 -2.71 11.38
N GLN A 50 -2.94 -1.37 11.20
CA GLN A 50 -2.03 -0.59 10.35
C GLN A 50 -0.56 -0.96 10.51
N THR A 51 -0.05 -0.96 11.74
CA THR A 51 1.36 -1.23 12.02
C THR A 51 1.76 -2.64 11.60
N SER A 52 0.89 -3.62 11.85
CA SER A 52 1.12 -5.02 11.45
C SER A 52 1.13 -5.15 9.93
N ASP A 53 0.19 -4.49 9.25
CA ASP A 53 0.07 -4.52 7.80
C ASP A 53 1.25 -3.84 7.11
N ILE A 54 1.73 -2.70 7.63
CA ILE A 54 2.96 -2.04 7.15
C ILE A 54 4.17 -2.96 7.30
N ASN A 55 4.29 -3.66 8.43
CA ASN A 55 5.42 -4.57 8.66
C ASN A 55 5.37 -5.77 7.70
N LYS A 56 4.20 -6.37 7.48
CA LYS A 56 4.01 -7.43 6.48
C LYS A 56 4.33 -6.94 5.07
N ALA A 57 3.87 -5.74 4.71
CA ALA A 57 4.15 -5.12 3.42
C ALA A 57 5.67 -4.98 3.20
N LYS A 58 6.41 -4.53 4.22
CA LYS A 58 7.88 -4.45 4.20
C LYS A 58 8.56 -5.80 4.04
N GLN A 59 8.05 -6.84 4.69
CA GLN A 59 8.58 -8.20 4.54
C GLN A 59 8.35 -8.76 3.13
N LEU A 60 7.14 -8.60 2.59
CA LEU A 60 6.77 -9.07 1.26
C LEU A 60 7.57 -8.36 0.17
N VAL A 61 7.80 -7.05 0.29
CA VAL A 61 8.62 -6.30 -0.68
C VAL A 61 10.06 -6.81 -0.71
N LYS A 62 10.64 -7.14 0.45
CA LYS A 62 11.98 -7.76 0.51
C LYS A 62 12.01 -9.12 -0.18
N GLN A 63 10.99 -9.95 0.02
CA GLN A 63 10.88 -11.25 -0.65
C GLN A 63 10.72 -11.16 -2.17
N LEU A 64 10.28 -10.01 -2.69
CA LEU A 64 10.18 -9.77 -4.13
C LEU A 64 11.49 -9.27 -4.77
N GLU A 65 12.56 -9.09 -4.00
CA GLU A 65 13.89 -8.67 -4.49
C GLU A 65 14.88 -9.82 -4.63
N ASP A 66 14.51 -11.01 -4.14
CA ASP A 66 15.23 -12.28 -4.29
C ASP A 66 14.60 -13.15 -5.41
#